data_AF-A0A8T3W3B3-F1
#
_entry.id   AF-A0A8T3W3B3-F1
#
_cell.length_a   1.000
_cell.length_b   1.000
_cell.length_c   1.000
_cell.angle_alpha   90.00
_cell.angle_beta   90.00
_cell.angle_gamma   90.00
#
_symmetry.space_group_name_H-M   'P 1'
#
loop_
_entity.id
_entity.type
_entity.pdbx_description
1 polymer ?
#
loop_
_entity_poly.entity_id
_entity_poly.type
_entity_poly.pdbx_seq_one_letter_code
_entity_poly.pdbx_strand_id
1 'polypeptide(L)'
;MKNSAVVISVLAVMVVVLLGLVLYAFVFQPMITGYVTNVYNQGANDAVRLMLGQVQQQGYVQIPVNQNQSVVLVPYNPNQQPVNNSS
;
A
#
# COMPACT_ATOMS: atom_id res chain seq x y z
N MET A 1 -17.49 42.47 -34.76
CA MET A 1 -17.99 41.94 -33.47
C MET A 1 -18.04 40.41 -33.39
N LYS A 2 -18.36 39.67 -34.48
CA LYS A 2 -18.44 38.19 -34.46
C LYS A 2 -17.11 37.47 -34.18
N ASN A 3 -15.98 37.97 -34.69
CA ASN A 3 -14.69 37.29 -34.57
C ASN A 3 -14.14 37.31 -33.13
N SER A 4 -14.36 38.39 -32.38
CA SER A 4 -13.93 38.51 -30.99
C SER A 4 -14.67 37.53 -30.08
N ALA A 5 -15.97 37.31 -30.31
CA ALA A 5 -16.76 36.36 -29.53
C ALA A 5 -16.30 34.91 -29.72
N VAL A 6 -15.88 34.54 -30.94
CA VAL A 6 -15.33 33.21 -31.23
C VAL A 6 -13.99 33.00 -30.51
N VAL A 7 -13.11 34.00 -30.54
CA VAL A 7 -11.81 33.93 -29.84
C VAL A 7 -12.00 33.82 -28.32
N ILE A 8 -12.93 34.60 -27.76
CA ILE A 8 -13.24 34.56 -26.31
C ILE A 8 -13.83 33.20 -25.91
N SER A 9 -14.70 32.62 -26.75
CA SER A 9 -15.28 31.29 -26.53
C SER A 9 -14.20 30.19 -26.50
N VAL A 10 -13.29 30.18 -27.48
CA VAL A 10 -12.21 29.20 -27.54
C VAL A 10 -11.27 29.33 -26.34
N LEU A 11 -10.95 30.57 -25.95
CA LEU A 11 -10.10 30.82 -24.77
C LEU A 11 -10.78 30.32 -23.48
N ALA A 12 -12.09 30.55 -23.32
CA ALA A 12 -12.84 30.08 -22.17
C ALA A 12 -12.88 28.55 -22.07
N VAL A 13 -13.09 27.86 -23.19
CA VAL A 13 -13.05 26.38 -23.24
C VAL A 13 -11.67 25.86 -22.85
N MET A 14 -10.60 26.47 -23.37
CA MET A 14 -9.21 26.13 -23.01
C MET A 14 -8.97 26.23 -21.49
N VAL A 15 -9.44 27.31 -20.87
CA VAL A 15 -9.30 27.51 -19.41
C VAL A 15 -10.06 26.44 -18.62
N VAL A 16 -11.27 26.08 -19.05
CA VAL A 16 -12.07 25.02 -18.39
C VAL A 16 -11.38 23.67 -18.49
N VAL A 17 -10.82 23.33 -19.66
CA VAL A 17 -10.08 22.07 -19.86
C VAL A 17 -8.82 22.04 -18.99
N LEU A 18 -8.07 23.13 -18.95
CA LEU A 18 -6.88 23.27 -18.09
C LEU A 18 -7.23 23.13 -16.61
N LEU A 19 -8.30 23.78 -16.14
CA LEU A 19 -8.79 23.63 -14.77
C LEU A 19 -9.18 22.19 -14.45
N GLY A 20 -9.86 21.50 -15.37
CA GLY A 20 -10.23 20.10 -15.22
C GLY A 20 -9.01 19.19 -15.05
N LEU A 21 -7.96 19.40 -15.85
CA LEU A 21 -6.71 18.65 -15.78
C LEU A 21 -5.98 18.86 -14.46
N VAL A 22 -5.91 20.10 -13.97
CA VAL A 22 -5.29 20.42 -12.68
C VAL A 22 -6.05 19.74 -11.54
N LEU A 23 -7.39 19.80 -11.53
CA LEU A 23 -8.18 19.14 -10.51
C LEU A 23 -7.99 17.61 -10.54
N TYR A 24 -7.97 17.00 -11.72
CA TYR A 24 -7.71 15.56 -11.87
C TYR A 24 -6.35 15.15 -11.29
N ALA A 25 -5.28 15.83 -11.70
CA ALA A 25 -3.92 15.48 -11.30
C ALA A 25 -3.65 15.77 -9.81
N PHE A 26 -4.17 16.86 -9.27
CA PHE A 26 -3.81 17.31 -7.92
C PHE A 26 -4.81 16.96 -6.83
N VAL A 27 -6.05 16.57 -7.18
CA VAL A 27 -7.07 16.21 -6.17
C VAL A 27 -7.42 14.74 -6.27
N PHE A 28 -7.82 14.28 -7.45
CA PHE A 28 -8.30 12.90 -7.62
C PHE A 28 -7.17 11.87 -7.53
N GLN A 29 -6.03 12.11 -8.18
CA GLN A 29 -4.90 11.19 -8.13
C GLN A 29 -4.36 10.97 -6.70
N PRO A 30 -4.00 12.02 -5.91
CA PRO A 30 -3.49 11.81 -4.56
C PRO A 30 -4.53 11.27 -3.59
N MET A 31 -5.83 11.54 -3.80
CA MET A 31 -6.89 10.95 -2.96
C MET A 31 -6.94 9.42 -3.10
N ILE A 32 -6.81 8.91 -4.33
CA ILE A 32 -6.78 7.47 -4.60
C ILE A 32 -5.46 6.86 -4.10
N THR A 33 -4.32 7.48 -4.41
CA THR A 33 -3.01 6.99 -3.95
C THR A 33 -2.91 6.98 -2.42
N GLY A 34 -3.35 8.04 -1.75
CA GLY A 34 -3.36 8.13 -0.29
C GLY A 34 -4.27 7.09 0.36
N TYR A 35 -5.42 6.78 -0.24
CA TYR A 35 -6.29 5.72 0.23
C TYR A 35 -5.63 4.33 0.10
N VAL A 36 -5.03 4.03 -1.06
CA VAL A 36 -4.33 2.75 -1.28
C VAL A 36 -3.15 2.59 -0.33
N THR A 37 -2.33 3.63 -0.16
CA THR A 37 -1.19 3.60 0.78
C THR A 37 -1.65 3.44 2.23
N ASN A 38 -2.72 4.11 2.64
CA ASN A 38 -3.27 3.96 4.00
C ASN A 38 -3.82 2.56 4.24
N VAL A 39 -4.57 2.00 3.30
CA VAL A 39 -5.11 0.64 3.42
C VAL A 39 -3.98 -0.40 3.44
N TYR A 40 -2.96 -0.22 2.60
CA TYR A 40 -1.78 -1.10 2.59
C TYR A 40 -1.02 -1.05 3.92
N ASN A 41 -0.80 0.14 4.47
CA ASN A 41 -0.11 0.32 5.75
C ASN A 41 -0.94 -0.21 6.94
N GLN A 42 -2.27 -0.10 6.88
CA GLN A 42 -3.16 -0.67 7.89
C GLN A 42 -3.10 -2.20 7.86
N GLY A 43 -3.23 -2.81 6.68
CA GLY A 43 -3.13 -4.26 6.53
C GLY A 43 -1.78 -4.83 6.96
N ALA A 44 -0.68 -4.15 6.65
CA ALA A 44 0.65 -4.55 7.10
C ALA A 44 0.79 -4.48 8.62
N ASN A 45 0.31 -3.41 9.26
CA ASN A 45 0.36 -3.27 10.72
C ASN A 45 -0.49 -4.32 11.44
N ASP A 46 -1.68 -4.64 10.92
CA ASP A 46 -2.55 -5.66 11.51
C ASP A 46 -1.96 -7.06 11.38
N ALA A 47 -1.37 -7.39 10.22
CA ALA A 47 -0.66 -8.64 10.03
C ALA A 47 0.52 -8.77 11.01
N VAL A 48 1.34 -7.72 11.17
CA VAL A 48 2.46 -7.71 12.11
C VAL A 48 1.99 -7.86 13.55
N ARG A 49 0.91 -7.19 13.96
CA ARG A 49 0.35 -7.33 15.32
C ARG A 49 -0.15 -8.74 15.59
N LEU A 50 -0.83 -9.35 14.63
CA LEU A 50 -1.34 -10.72 14.76
C LEU A 50 -0.19 -11.73 14.83
N MET A 51 0.82 -11.58 13.96
CA MET A 51 2.04 -12.38 14.00
C MET A 51 2.78 -12.23 15.32
N LEU A 52 2.97 -11.00 15.80
CA LEU A 52 3.63 -10.72 17.08
C LEU A 52 2.86 -11.35 18.26
N GLY A 53 1.52 -11.30 18.24
CA GLY A 53 0.69 -11.98 19.22
C GLY A 53 0.88 -13.50 19.21
N GLN A 54 0.95 -14.12 18.03
CA GLN A 54 1.25 -15.55 17.90
C GLN A 54 2.64 -15.89 18.42
N VAL A 55 3.67 -15.09 18.11
CA VAL A 55 5.02 -15.26 18.66
C VAL A 55 5.01 -15.20 20.18
N GLN A 56 4.32 -14.22 20.78
CA GLN A 56 4.30 -14.06 22.23
C GLN A 56 3.57 -15.20 22.94
N GLN A 57 2.55 -15.79 22.30
CA GLN A 57 1.74 -16.86 22.90
C GLN A 57 2.29 -18.26 22.64
N GLN A 58 2.79 -18.52 21.44
CA GLN A 58 3.17 -19.85 20.96
C GLN A 58 4.69 -19.99 20.78
N GLY A 59 5.44 -18.88 20.81
CA GLY A 59 6.87 -18.86 20.53
C GLY A 59 7.23 -18.92 19.04
N TYR A 60 6.24 -18.92 18.14
CA TYR A 60 6.43 -18.96 16.69
C TYR A 60 5.21 -18.42 15.94
N VAL A 61 5.38 -18.13 14.65
CA VAL A 61 4.30 -17.79 13.70
C VAL A 61 4.25 -18.88 12.65
N GLN A 62 3.04 -19.34 12.31
CA GLN A 62 2.85 -20.24 11.17
C GLN A 62 2.22 -19.47 10.01
N ILE A 63 2.96 -19.30 8.91
CA ILE A 63 2.47 -18.67 7.69
C ILE A 63 2.14 -19.78 6.69
N PRO A 64 0.86 -20.02 6.37
CA PRO A 64 0.49 -20.98 5.33
C PRO A 64 0.95 -20.44 3.96
N VAL A 65 1.76 -21.21 3.25
CA VAL A 65 2.21 -20.89 1.87
C VAL A 65 1.34 -21.58 0.83
N ASN A 66 0.78 -22.74 1.15
CA ASN A 66 -0.21 -23.49 0.36
C ASN A 66 -1.14 -24.27 1.29
N GLN A 67 -2.17 -24.93 0.74
CA GLN A 67 -3.14 -25.72 1.53
C GLN A 67 -2.47 -26.81 2.40
N ASN A 68 -1.29 -27.31 2.00
CA ASN A 68 -0.59 -28.40 2.69
C ASN A 68 0.83 -28.01 3.14
N GLN A 69 1.21 -26.73 3.05
CA GLN A 69 2.56 -26.27 3.38
C GLN A 69 2.48 -24.98 4.21
N SER A 70 3.24 -24.94 5.29
CA SER A 70 3.37 -23.75 6.12
C SER A 70 4.84 -23.50 6.45
N VAL A 71 5.21 -22.23 6.51
CA VAL A 71 6.52 -21.76 6.97
C VAL A 71 6.37 -21.35 8.42
N VAL A 72 7.19 -21.92 9.29
CA VAL A 72 7.21 -21.56 10.71
C VAL A 72 8.34 -20.56 10.94
N LEU A 73 8.00 -19.38 11.43
CA LEU A 73 8.96 -18.35 11.83
C LEU A 73 9.10 -18.38 13.34
N VAL A 74 10.34 -18.57 13.80
CA VAL A 74 10.68 -18.51 15.22
C VAL A 74 11.49 -17.24 15.52
N PRO A 75 11.39 -16.68 16.73
CA PRO A 75 12.26 -15.61 17.18
C PRO A 75 13.72 -16.03 17.06
N TYR A 76 14.52 -15.21 16.40
CA TYR A 76 15.96 -15.41 16.37
C TYR A 76 16.57 -15.01 17.72
N ASN A 77 17.17 -15.97 18.43
CA ASN A 77 17.95 -15.70 19.62
C ASN A 77 19.45 -15.75 19.25
N PRO A 78 20.19 -14.62 19.32
CA PRO A 78 21.59 -14.56 18.90
C PRO A 78 22.53 -15.46 19.72
N ASN A 79 22.08 -15.96 20.88
CA ASN A 79 22.84 -16.86 21.73
C ASN A 79 22.61 -18.34 21.41
N GLN A 80 21.68 -18.68 20.52
CA GLN A 80 21.44 -20.06 20.09
C GLN A 80 22.40 -20.41 18.95
N GLN A 81 23.50 -21.09 19.29
CA GLN A 81 24.37 -21.69 18.29
C GLN A 81 23.57 -22.70 17.46
N PRO A 82 23.70 -22.71 16.11
CA PRO A 82 23.02 -23.67 15.26
C PRO A 82 23.48 -25.09 15.61
N VAL A 83 22.56 -25.93 16.09
CA VAL A 83 22.77 -27.36 16.26
C VAL A 83 22.77 -27.99 14.86
N ASN A 84 23.96 -28.14 14.29
CA ASN A 84 24.19 -28.84 13.03
C ASN A 84 24.16 -30.35 13.29
N ASN A 85 22.98 -30.96 13.26
CA ASN A 85 22.83 -32.41 13.31
C ASN A 85 23.03 -32.98 11.89
N SER A 86 24.29 -33.11 11.48
CA SER A 86 24.68 -34.01 10.39
C SER A 86 24.94 -35.40 10.97
N SER A 87 23.96 -36.30 10.83
CA SER A 87 24.05 -37.75 11.08
C SER A 87 23.73 -38.50 9.82
#